data_AF-A0A6L7WDZ3-F1
#
_entry.id   AF-A0A6L7WDZ3-F1
#
_cell.length_a   1.000
_cell.length_b   1.000
_cell.length_c   1.000
_cell.angle_alpha   90.00
_cell.angle_beta   90.00
_cell.angle_gamma   90.00
#
_symmetry.space_group_name_H-M   'P 1'
#
loop_
_entity.id
_entity.type
_entity.pdbx_description
1 polymer ?
#
loop_
_entity_poly.entity_id
_entity_poly.type
_entity_poly.pdbx_seq_one_letter_code
_entity_poly.pdbx_strand_id
1 'polypeptide(L)'
;MRSAPRRLLIAVAVLTLAALSAACAEQAAEEHDHSTHSHDEDDAGGAQTGAMQSMSGGHAMVAAVEAPEDMSVSLHVEPDAVSGLNIHLTTTGFTFTPEDVNADDEPGTGHAHLYVDGVKITRLYGPSYHLTGVEPGNHEIRVALNTNSHADYVQGTTLVDAVLALTVPEPDEASAHTHAGSDAVEAPPGMAVSVHVGPDSHSAGGVNVRIDTAGFAFAPRSVNGEHVAGEGHAHIYVEGVKIGRVYGPWFFLGGLTSGEREVRVTLTSNAHQPYAADGEPVEATVVVAVP
;
A
#
# COMPACT_ATOMS: atom_id res chain seq x y z
N MET A 1 -45.22 -13.48 -59.17
CA MET A 1 -43.90 -12.86 -59.41
C MET A 1 -42.99 -13.25 -58.25
N ARG A 2 -41.97 -14.07 -58.51
CA ARG A 2 -41.01 -14.60 -57.52
C ARG A 2 -39.73 -13.78 -57.62
N SER A 3 -39.21 -13.23 -56.52
CA SER A 3 -37.85 -12.65 -56.46
C SER A 3 -36.96 -13.50 -55.56
N ALA A 4 -35.81 -13.89 -56.10
CA ALA A 4 -34.82 -14.81 -55.56
C ALA A 4 -33.99 -14.25 -54.39
N PRO A 5 -33.32 -15.10 -53.58
CA PRO A 5 -32.45 -14.66 -52.50
C PRO A 5 -31.04 -14.29 -53.03
N ARG A 6 -30.47 -13.21 -52.49
CA ARG A 6 -29.06 -12.81 -52.73
C ARG A 6 -28.14 -13.62 -51.82
N ARG A 7 -27.22 -14.39 -52.42
CA ARG A 7 -26.08 -15.04 -51.77
C ARG A 7 -24.94 -14.03 -51.67
N LEU A 8 -24.40 -13.81 -50.47
CA LEU A 8 -23.15 -13.06 -50.28
C LEU A 8 -22.01 -14.08 -50.09
N LEU A 9 -21.00 -13.96 -50.95
CA LEU A 9 -19.81 -14.80 -51.00
C LEU A 9 -18.79 -14.36 -49.95
N ILE A 10 -18.23 -15.36 -49.26
CA ILE A 10 -17.07 -15.29 -48.36
C ILE A 10 -15.81 -15.11 -49.20
N ALA A 11 -14.96 -14.15 -48.86
CA ALA A 11 -13.60 -14.04 -49.37
C ALA A 11 -12.61 -14.23 -48.20
N VAL A 12 -12.01 -15.42 -48.11
CA VAL A 12 -10.87 -15.73 -47.25
C VAL A 12 -9.61 -15.39 -48.03
N ALA A 13 -8.84 -14.42 -47.56
CA ALA A 13 -7.52 -14.11 -48.10
C ALA A 13 -6.47 -14.97 -47.37
N VAL A 14 -5.99 -16.00 -48.06
CA VAL A 14 -4.81 -16.78 -47.66
C VAL A 14 -3.58 -16.07 -48.21
N LEU A 15 -2.71 -15.55 -47.34
CA LEU A 15 -1.42 -15.02 -47.73
C LEU A 15 -0.34 -16.06 -47.36
N THR A 16 0.12 -16.80 -48.36
CA THR A 16 1.31 -17.64 -48.30
C THR A 16 2.55 -16.82 -48.67
N LEU A 17 3.55 -16.79 -47.81
CA LEU A 17 4.92 -16.41 -48.19
C LEU A 17 5.89 -17.50 -47.74
N ALA A 18 6.64 -18.03 -48.70
CA ALA A 18 7.58 -19.13 -48.52
C ALA A 18 9.03 -18.63 -48.41
N ALA A 19 9.72 -19.18 -47.40
CA ALA A 19 11.12 -19.64 -47.30
C ALA A 19 12.30 -18.77 -47.80
N LEU A 20 13.31 -18.58 -46.93
CA LEU A 20 14.62 -19.27 -47.08
C LEU A 20 15.47 -19.24 -45.78
N SER A 21 16.29 -20.29 -45.68
CA SER A 21 17.11 -20.85 -44.60
C SER A 21 18.36 -20.08 -44.13
N ALA A 22 18.80 -20.29 -42.87
CA ALA A 22 20.14 -20.81 -42.52
C ALA A 22 20.40 -20.97 -40.99
N ALA A 23 20.84 -22.18 -40.62
CA ALA A 23 21.86 -22.59 -39.64
C ALA A 23 21.90 -22.11 -38.15
N CYS A 24 21.86 -23.12 -37.26
CA CYS A 24 22.65 -23.41 -36.06
C CYS A 24 23.18 -22.27 -35.15
N ALA A 25 22.80 -22.30 -33.87
CA ALA A 25 23.73 -22.54 -32.76
C ALA A 25 22.96 -22.68 -31.43
N GLU A 26 23.29 -23.74 -30.70
CA GLU A 26 22.95 -24.02 -29.31
C GLU A 26 23.94 -23.28 -28.39
N GLN A 27 23.47 -22.52 -27.39
CA GLN A 27 24.22 -22.15 -26.18
C GLN A 27 23.22 -21.51 -25.19
N ALA A 28 22.86 -22.23 -24.12
CA ALA A 28 23.57 -22.34 -22.83
C ALA A 28 23.11 -21.24 -21.86
N ALA A 29 22.52 -21.69 -20.76
CA ALA A 29 22.11 -20.90 -19.62
C ALA A 29 23.33 -20.28 -18.93
N GLU A 30 23.22 -19.01 -18.55
CA GLU A 30 24.21 -18.32 -17.72
C GLU A 30 23.60 -18.15 -16.32
N GLU A 31 24.03 -19.03 -15.40
CA GLU A 31 23.91 -18.85 -13.96
C GLU A 31 24.86 -17.73 -13.53
N HIS A 32 24.35 -16.70 -12.85
CA HIS A 32 25.17 -15.73 -12.15
C HIS A 32 25.37 -16.18 -10.70
N ASP A 33 26.53 -16.77 -10.44
CA ASP A 33 27.13 -16.95 -9.12
C ASP A 33 27.69 -15.59 -8.63
N HIS A 34 27.28 -15.19 -7.42
CA HIS A 34 27.98 -14.16 -6.65
C HIS A 34 28.55 -14.79 -5.38
N SER A 35 29.73 -15.36 -5.61
CA SER A 35 30.70 -15.75 -4.61
C SER A 35 30.99 -14.65 -3.58
N THR A 36 31.09 -15.12 -2.35
CA THR A 36 31.47 -14.45 -1.11
C THR A 36 32.85 -13.78 -1.19
N HIS A 37 32.95 -12.53 -0.74
CA HIS A 37 34.24 -11.89 -0.43
C HIS A 37 34.43 -11.76 1.09
N SER A 38 35.27 -12.65 1.61
CA SER A 38 36.01 -12.50 2.86
C SER A 38 37.15 -11.51 2.68
N HIS A 39 37.34 -10.60 3.62
CA HIS A 39 38.60 -9.89 3.82
C HIS A 39 39.05 -10.08 5.27
N ASP A 40 40.18 -10.77 5.39
CA ASP A 40 40.96 -10.93 6.61
C ASP A 40 41.61 -9.61 7.05
N GLU A 41 41.88 -9.61 8.36
CA GLU A 41 42.41 -8.57 9.23
C GLU A 41 43.86 -8.17 8.92
N ASP A 42 44.24 -6.93 9.30
CA ASP A 42 45.52 -6.66 9.95
C ASP A 42 45.47 -5.34 10.76
N ASP A 43 46.30 -5.35 11.81
CA ASP A 43 46.24 -4.66 13.10
C ASP A 43 46.81 -3.22 13.17
N ALA A 44 46.40 -2.53 14.24
CA ALA A 44 47.20 -1.64 15.13
C ALA A 44 46.82 -0.15 15.26
N GLY A 45 46.20 0.17 16.42
CA GLY A 45 46.72 1.18 17.36
C GLY A 45 46.38 2.66 17.17
N GLY A 46 45.43 3.18 17.95
CA GLY A 46 45.26 4.63 18.12
C GLY A 46 44.10 5.03 19.04
N ALA A 47 44.32 5.02 20.36
CA ALA A 47 43.39 5.55 21.34
C ALA A 47 43.20 7.07 21.19
N GLN A 48 41.96 7.56 21.02
CA GLN A 48 41.55 8.93 21.34
C GLN A 48 40.07 8.96 21.76
N THR A 49 39.88 9.30 23.04
CA THR A 49 38.73 9.95 23.71
C THR A 49 37.46 10.19 22.88
N GLY A 50 36.42 9.39 23.15
CA GLY A 50 35.06 9.57 22.63
C GLY A 50 34.36 10.80 23.20
N ALA A 51 34.35 11.89 22.43
CA ALA A 51 33.28 12.88 22.47
C ALA A 51 32.18 12.38 21.53
N MET A 52 30.99 12.15 22.07
CA MET A 52 29.82 11.72 21.30
C MET A 52 29.38 12.86 20.38
N GLN A 53 29.93 12.87 19.18
CA GLN A 53 29.46 13.72 18.08
C GLN A 53 28.26 13.01 17.46
N SER A 54 27.10 13.61 17.72
CA SER A 54 25.82 13.29 17.08
C SER A 54 26.03 13.18 15.57
N MET A 55 25.85 11.97 15.04
CA MET A 55 25.83 11.73 13.61
C MET A 55 24.55 12.33 13.04
N SER A 56 24.67 13.56 12.56
CA SER A 56 23.73 14.24 11.69
C SER A 56 23.58 13.43 10.39
N GLY A 57 22.71 12.40 10.41
CA GLY A 57 22.10 11.88 9.20
C GLY A 57 21.30 13.01 8.57
N GLY A 58 21.68 13.44 7.37
CA GLY A 58 21.08 14.56 6.65
C GLY A 58 19.60 14.34 6.39
N HIS A 59 18.77 14.71 7.36
CA HIS A 59 17.37 15.00 7.14
C HIS A 59 17.38 16.39 6.53
N ALA A 60 17.03 16.48 5.24
CA ALA A 60 16.64 17.76 4.68
C ALA A 60 15.69 18.41 5.69
N MET A 61 15.97 19.66 6.08
CA MET A 61 15.10 20.41 6.99
C MET A 61 13.72 20.42 6.36
N VAL A 62 12.85 19.51 6.81
CA VAL A 62 11.46 19.48 6.38
C VAL A 62 10.92 20.83 6.83
N ALA A 63 10.26 21.55 5.92
CA ALA A 63 9.61 22.79 6.31
C ALA A 63 8.66 22.46 7.48
N ALA A 64 8.72 23.23 8.54
CA ALA A 64 7.84 23.06 9.69
C ALA A 64 6.76 24.14 9.63
N VAL A 65 5.52 23.76 9.93
CA VAL A 65 4.37 24.64 10.00
C VAL A 65 3.81 24.58 11.41
N GLU A 66 3.54 25.75 12.00
CA GLU A 66 2.94 25.82 13.32
C GLU A 66 1.54 25.21 13.29
N ALA A 67 1.29 24.27 14.21
CA ALA A 67 0.03 23.58 14.35
C ALA A 67 -1.02 24.45 15.06
N PRO A 68 -2.31 24.29 14.75
CA PRO A 68 -3.40 24.69 15.63
C PRO A 68 -3.15 24.26 17.09
N GLU A 69 -3.53 25.12 18.05
CA GLU A 69 -3.16 24.95 19.47
C GLU A 69 -3.63 23.62 20.08
N ASP A 70 -4.78 23.09 19.66
CA ASP A 70 -5.36 21.84 20.16
C ASP A 70 -4.98 20.61 19.33
N MET A 71 -4.14 20.78 18.31
CA MET A 71 -3.77 19.69 17.41
C MET A 71 -2.99 18.62 18.16
N SER A 72 -3.46 17.38 18.05
CA SER A 72 -2.76 16.22 18.64
C SER A 72 -3.07 14.95 17.87
N VAL A 73 -2.18 13.97 18.01
CA VAL A 73 -2.37 12.60 17.52
C VAL A 73 -2.05 11.63 18.64
N SER A 74 -2.85 10.56 18.77
CA SER A 74 -2.51 9.39 19.56
C SER A 74 -2.53 8.15 18.69
N LEU A 75 -1.69 7.18 19.06
CA LEU A 75 -1.41 5.98 18.30
C LEU A 75 -1.80 4.75 19.13
N HIS A 76 -2.67 3.91 18.57
CA HIS A 76 -2.99 2.58 19.07
C HIS A 76 -2.56 1.53 18.05
N VAL A 77 -1.82 0.50 18.47
CA VAL A 77 -1.30 -0.54 17.59
C VAL A 77 -1.57 -1.90 18.20
N GLU A 78 -2.13 -2.80 17.39
CA GLU A 78 -2.43 -4.18 17.78
C GLU A 78 -1.85 -5.15 16.75
N PRO A 79 -1.19 -6.24 17.19
CA PRO A 79 -0.90 -7.36 16.30
C PRO A 79 -2.17 -7.87 15.64
N ASP A 80 -2.13 -8.04 14.32
CA ASP A 80 -3.24 -8.63 13.58
C ASP A 80 -3.28 -10.15 13.78
N ALA A 81 -4.47 -10.73 13.84
CA ALA A 81 -4.65 -12.17 14.05
C ALA A 81 -4.04 -13.02 12.92
N VAL A 82 -3.95 -12.48 11.70
CA VAL A 82 -3.37 -13.19 10.54
C VAL A 82 -1.90 -12.79 10.36
N SER A 83 -1.63 -11.51 10.13
CA SER A 83 -0.26 -10.99 9.99
C SER A 83 -0.20 -9.46 9.98
N GLY A 84 0.94 -8.93 10.42
CA GLY A 84 1.18 -7.49 10.47
C GLY A 84 0.54 -6.81 11.69
N LEU A 85 0.40 -5.49 11.61
CA LEU A 85 -0.11 -4.64 12.68
C LEU A 85 -1.33 -3.84 12.20
N ASN A 86 -2.37 -3.77 13.03
CA ASN A 86 -3.48 -2.84 12.87
C ASN A 86 -3.15 -1.55 13.62
N ILE A 87 -3.11 -0.44 12.89
CA ILE A 87 -2.82 0.89 13.41
C ILE A 87 -4.11 1.70 13.43
N HIS A 88 -4.42 2.33 14.55
CA HIS A 88 -5.52 3.28 14.70
C HIS A 88 -5.02 4.59 15.30
N LEU A 89 -5.35 5.69 14.62
CA LEU A 89 -5.03 7.04 15.04
C LEU A 89 -6.27 7.71 15.63
N THR A 90 -6.09 8.46 16.71
CA THR A 90 -7.07 9.46 17.15
C THR A 90 -6.44 10.82 17.02
N THR A 91 -7.06 11.70 16.24
CA THR A 91 -6.59 13.07 16.04
C THR A 91 -7.56 14.08 16.67
N THR A 92 -7.02 15.15 17.21
CA THR A 92 -7.77 16.36 17.61
C THR A 92 -7.23 17.53 16.80
N GLY A 93 -8.06 18.48 16.38
CA GLY A 93 -7.63 19.65 15.62
C GLY A 93 -7.01 19.35 14.24
N PHE A 94 -7.21 18.13 13.71
CA PHE A 94 -6.64 17.68 12.44
C PHE A 94 -7.65 16.86 11.62
N THR A 95 -7.73 17.17 10.32
CA THR A 95 -8.57 16.48 9.34
C THR A 95 -7.72 15.89 8.22
N PHE A 96 -7.90 14.61 7.91
CA PHE A 96 -7.25 14.00 6.75
C PHE A 96 -7.85 14.56 5.46
N THR A 97 -7.01 15.07 4.56
CA THR A 97 -7.39 15.65 3.25
C THR A 97 -6.55 15.03 2.12
N PRO A 98 -6.67 13.71 1.88
CA PRO A 98 -5.90 13.03 0.84
C PRO A 98 -6.18 13.51 -0.58
N GLU A 99 -7.35 14.11 -0.83
CA GLU A 99 -7.69 14.78 -2.09
C GLU A 99 -6.78 16.00 -2.37
N ASP A 100 -6.21 16.60 -1.34
CA ASP A 100 -5.40 17.81 -1.40
C ASP A 100 -3.89 17.53 -1.21
N VAL A 101 -3.48 16.25 -1.21
CA VAL A 101 -2.05 15.91 -1.09
C VAL A 101 -1.27 16.53 -2.25
N ASN A 102 -0.12 17.14 -1.94
CA ASN A 102 0.70 17.92 -2.86
C ASN A 102 0.10 19.27 -3.29
N ALA A 103 -1.00 19.72 -2.70
CA ALA A 103 -1.55 21.06 -2.88
C ALA A 103 -1.01 22.05 -1.82
N ASP A 104 -1.54 23.27 -1.83
CA ASP A 104 -1.23 24.29 -0.81
C ASP A 104 -1.70 23.85 0.59
N ASP A 105 -0.99 24.31 1.61
CA ASP A 105 -1.30 23.98 3.00
C ASP A 105 -2.56 24.70 3.49
N GLU A 106 -3.47 23.94 4.08
CA GLU A 106 -4.57 24.46 4.89
C GLU A 106 -4.31 24.14 6.37
N PRO A 107 -4.44 25.12 7.29
CA PRO A 107 -4.23 24.87 8.71
C PRO A 107 -5.15 23.78 9.25
N GLY A 108 -4.60 22.78 9.93
CA GLY A 108 -5.41 21.72 10.51
C GLY A 108 -5.74 20.57 9.56
N THR A 109 -5.13 20.49 8.38
CA THR A 109 -5.40 19.43 7.41
C THR A 109 -4.14 18.79 6.83
N GLY A 110 -4.28 17.60 6.28
CA GLY A 110 -3.21 16.94 5.54
C GLY A 110 -3.24 15.43 5.65
N HIS A 111 -2.09 14.84 5.91
CA HIS A 111 -1.93 13.38 6.07
C HIS A 111 -0.92 13.05 7.17
N ALA A 112 -0.78 11.77 7.51
CA ALA A 112 0.24 11.34 8.47
C ALA A 112 1.37 10.56 7.78
N HIS A 113 2.60 10.72 8.24
CA HIS A 113 3.72 9.85 7.87
C HIS A 113 3.90 8.76 8.92
N LEU A 114 4.02 7.50 8.48
CA LEU A 114 4.29 6.36 9.35
C LEU A 114 5.75 5.92 9.22
N TYR A 115 6.37 5.67 10.37
CA TYR A 115 7.75 5.22 10.51
C TYR A 115 7.80 3.94 11.35
N VAL A 116 8.75 3.08 11.03
CA VAL A 116 9.15 1.91 11.83
C VAL A 116 10.66 2.03 12.07
N ASP A 117 11.07 2.03 13.33
CA ASP A 117 12.49 2.14 13.73
C ASP A 117 13.22 3.32 13.09
N GLY A 118 12.52 4.47 13.00
CA GLY A 118 13.02 5.69 12.39
C GLY A 118 12.96 5.74 10.86
N VAL A 119 12.63 4.63 10.17
CA VAL A 119 12.51 4.56 8.71
C VAL A 119 11.09 4.89 8.27
N LYS A 120 10.91 5.86 7.38
CA LYS A 120 9.60 6.19 6.79
C LYS A 120 9.11 5.02 5.93
N ILE A 121 7.94 4.49 6.27
CA ILE A 121 7.32 3.37 5.55
C ILE A 121 6.33 3.86 4.51
N THR A 122 5.39 4.72 4.91
CA THR A 122 4.27 5.10 4.05
C THR A 122 3.58 6.36 4.56
N ARG A 123 2.54 6.79 3.83
CA ARG A 123 1.62 7.86 4.21
C ARG A 123 0.27 7.26 4.60
N LEU A 124 -0.38 7.88 5.58
CA LEU A 124 -1.69 7.50 6.09
C LEU A 124 -2.68 8.59 5.68
N TYR A 125 -3.66 8.17 4.87
CA TYR A 125 -4.74 9.02 4.36
C TYR A 125 -6.05 8.90 5.16
N GLY A 126 -5.95 8.29 6.33
CA GLY A 126 -7.06 8.14 7.25
C GLY A 126 -6.59 7.61 8.61
N PRO A 127 -7.51 7.46 9.56
CA PRO A 127 -7.19 7.12 10.94
C PRO A 127 -6.90 5.64 11.15
N SER A 128 -6.85 4.80 10.11
CA SER A 128 -6.62 3.37 10.25
C SER A 128 -5.77 2.83 9.11
N TYR A 129 -4.82 1.96 9.44
CA TYR A 129 -3.87 1.40 8.48
C TYR A 129 -3.48 -0.03 8.88
N HIS A 130 -3.29 -0.91 7.88
CA HIS A 130 -2.73 -2.24 8.09
C HIS A 130 -1.27 -2.23 7.65
N LEU A 131 -0.37 -2.36 8.61
CA LEU A 131 1.06 -2.41 8.35
C LEU A 131 1.50 -3.87 8.19
N THR A 132 1.90 -4.24 6.99
CA THR A 132 2.42 -5.57 6.65
C THR A 132 3.94 -5.62 6.72
N GLY A 133 4.51 -6.83 6.82
CA GLY A 133 5.95 -7.04 6.67
C GLY A 133 6.79 -6.54 7.85
N VAL A 134 6.19 -6.42 9.03
CA VAL A 134 6.92 -6.15 10.28
C VAL A 134 7.47 -7.49 10.78
N GLU A 135 8.78 -7.55 10.97
CA GLU A 135 9.44 -8.74 11.52
C GLU A 135 9.08 -8.94 13.00
N PRO A 136 9.21 -10.16 13.54
CA PRO A 136 9.15 -10.37 14.98
C PRO A 136 10.28 -9.63 15.71
N GLY A 137 9.98 -9.11 16.90
CA GLY A 137 10.95 -8.38 17.71
C GLY A 137 10.45 -7.06 18.25
N ASN A 138 11.36 -6.27 18.82
CA ASN A 138 11.04 -4.96 19.37
C ASN A 138 11.12 -3.91 18.28
N HIS A 139 10.04 -3.15 18.12
CA HIS A 139 9.94 -2.08 17.13
C HIS A 139 9.41 -0.81 17.75
N GLU A 140 9.87 0.33 17.23
CA GLU A 140 9.27 1.63 17.46
C GLU A 140 8.37 2.00 16.27
N ILE A 141 7.09 2.21 16.53
CA ILE A 141 6.14 2.75 15.56
C ILE A 141 5.94 4.23 15.86
N ARG A 142 6.16 5.08 14.86
CA ARG A 142 5.94 6.51 14.98
C ARG A 142 5.04 7.02 13.87
N VAL A 143 4.10 7.89 14.22
CA VAL A 143 3.31 8.65 13.26
C VAL A 143 3.47 10.14 13.50
N ALA A 144 3.72 10.91 12.45
CA ALA A 144 3.76 12.37 12.51
C ALA A 144 2.65 12.95 11.64
N LEU A 145 2.01 14.04 12.09
CA LEU A 145 1.04 14.77 11.28
C LEU A 145 1.77 15.74 10.34
N ASN A 146 1.35 15.76 9.08
CA ASN A 146 1.96 16.51 8.02
C ASN A 146 0.90 17.29 7.24
N THR A 147 1.30 18.44 6.71
CA THR A 147 0.44 19.28 5.89
C THR A 147 0.22 18.67 4.49
N ASN A 148 -0.63 19.29 3.68
CA ASN A 148 -0.83 18.91 2.27
C ASN A 148 0.47 18.92 1.46
N SER A 149 1.38 19.87 1.75
CA SER A 149 2.68 20.02 1.08
C SER A 149 3.82 19.19 1.72
N HIS A 150 3.50 18.27 2.64
CA HIS A 150 4.44 17.39 3.36
C HIS A 150 5.30 18.08 4.43
N ALA A 151 4.99 19.33 4.81
CA ALA A 151 5.63 19.97 5.95
C ALA A 151 5.22 19.29 7.26
N ASP A 152 6.11 19.29 8.26
CA ASP A 152 5.81 18.75 9.58
C ASP A 152 4.96 19.76 10.37
N TYR A 153 3.89 19.30 11.00
CA TYR A 153 3.20 20.11 12.00
C TYR A 153 4.02 20.13 13.30
N VAL A 154 4.22 21.33 13.86
CA VAL A 154 4.93 21.54 15.12
C VAL A 154 4.15 22.42 16.10
N GLN A 155 4.32 22.18 17.39
CA GLN A 155 3.98 23.14 18.45
C GLN A 155 5.29 23.75 18.96
N GLY A 156 5.59 24.97 18.51
CA GLY A 156 6.90 25.60 18.67
C GLY A 156 8.01 24.83 17.94
N THR A 157 8.71 23.93 18.65
CA THR A 157 9.78 23.10 18.07
C THR A 157 9.51 21.60 18.21
N THR A 158 8.37 21.23 18.78
CA THR A 158 8.01 19.83 19.04
C THR A 158 7.08 19.36 17.92
N LEU A 159 7.41 18.24 17.29
CA LEU A 159 6.55 17.62 16.29
C LEU A 159 5.20 17.24 16.90
N VAL A 160 4.14 17.38 16.11
CA VAL A 160 2.86 16.74 16.43
C VAL A 160 2.93 15.29 15.96
N ASP A 161 3.56 14.45 16.78
CA ASP A 161 3.74 13.02 16.53
C ASP A 161 3.29 12.15 17.72
N ALA A 162 3.20 10.84 17.47
CA ALA A 162 2.95 9.83 18.48
C ALA A 162 3.89 8.65 18.23
N VAL A 163 4.48 8.14 19.31
CA VAL A 163 5.45 7.03 19.29
C VAL A 163 4.96 5.93 20.21
N LEU A 164 5.06 4.68 19.74
CA LEU A 164 4.76 3.48 20.51
C LEU A 164 5.86 2.44 20.28
N ALA A 165 6.53 2.03 21.35
CA ALA A 165 7.36 0.84 21.33
C ALA A 165 6.50 -0.40 21.63
N LEU A 166 6.62 -1.44 20.80
CA LEU A 166 5.96 -2.73 21.02
C LEU A 166 6.87 -3.89 20.67
N THR A 167 6.49 -5.08 21.13
CA THR A 167 7.10 -6.33 20.70
C THR A 167 6.13 -7.06 19.76
N VAL A 168 6.53 -7.27 18.51
CA VAL A 168 5.84 -8.13 17.57
C VAL A 168 6.19 -9.59 17.92
N PRO A 169 5.20 -10.45 18.20
CA PRO A 169 5.48 -11.83 18.54
C PRO A 169 6.01 -12.58 17.33
N GLU A 170 6.78 -13.64 17.58
CA GLU A 170 7.04 -14.66 16.56
C GLU A 170 5.69 -15.18 16.03
N PRO A 171 5.54 -15.39 14.71
CA PRO A 171 4.33 -15.98 14.17
C PRO A 171 4.13 -17.35 14.83
N ASP A 172 2.94 -17.57 15.38
CA ASP A 172 2.57 -18.91 15.83
C ASP A 172 2.51 -19.82 14.59
N GLU A 173 3.23 -20.95 14.60
CA GLU A 173 3.31 -21.90 13.48
C GLU A 173 1.91 -22.36 13.00
N ALA A 174 0.90 -22.26 13.87
CA ALA A 174 -0.50 -22.55 13.55
C ALA A 174 -1.25 -21.42 12.81
N SER A 175 -0.78 -20.16 12.90
CA SER A 175 -1.46 -18.98 12.32
C SER A 175 -1.12 -18.77 10.83
N ALA A 176 0.02 -19.29 10.36
CA ALA A 176 0.51 -19.11 9.00
C ALA A 176 -0.37 -19.71 7.88
N HIS A 177 -1.42 -20.47 8.23
CA HIS A 177 -2.25 -21.22 7.29
C HIS A 177 -3.76 -21.00 7.44
N THR A 178 -4.22 -20.02 8.22
CA THR A 178 -5.66 -19.73 8.27
C THR A 178 -6.03 -18.67 7.23
N HIS A 179 -6.25 -19.12 5.99
CA HIS A 179 -7.16 -18.39 5.10
C HIS A 179 -8.56 -18.54 5.69
N ALA A 180 -8.96 -17.62 6.58
CA ALA A 180 -10.32 -17.57 7.09
C ALA A 180 -11.30 -17.49 5.91
N GLY A 181 -12.12 -18.54 5.78
CA GLY A 181 -13.22 -18.71 4.82
C GLY A 181 -12.83 -18.60 3.35
N SER A 182 -12.48 -19.72 2.71
CA SER A 182 -12.31 -19.80 1.25
C SER A 182 -13.60 -19.51 0.47
N ASP A 183 -14.75 -19.61 1.14
CA ASP A 183 -16.04 -19.43 0.52
C ASP A 183 -16.41 -17.94 0.51
N ALA A 184 -16.70 -17.43 -0.69
CA ALA A 184 -17.20 -16.08 -0.87
C ALA A 184 -18.53 -15.89 -0.13
N VAL A 185 -18.76 -14.66 0.33
CA VAL A 185 -20.04 -14.22 0.89
C VAL A 185 -20.82 -13.43 -0.15
N GLU A 186 -22.14 -13.63 -0.18
CA GLU A 186 -23.01 -12.92 -1.11
C GLU A 186 -22.96 -11.41 -0.84
N ALA A 187 -22.77 -10.64 -1.91
CA ALA A 187 -22.79 -9.19 -1.86
C ALA A 187 -24.23 -8.67 -1.70
N PRO A 188 -24.49 -7.74 -0.77
CA PRO A 188 -25.73 -6.97 -0.74
C PRO A 188 -26.10 -6.40 -2.12
N PRO A 189 -27.39 -6.33 -2.48
CA PRO A 189 -27.82 -5.77 -3.75
C PRO A 189 -27.27 -4.36 -3.99
N GLY A 190 -26.66 -4.15 -5.16
CA GLY A 190 -26.07 -2.86 -5.54
C GLY A 190 -24.70 -2.58 -4.94
N MET A 191 -24.08 -3.56 -4.27
CA MET A 191 -22.68 -3.44 -3.86
C MET A 191 -21.78 -3.32 -5.10
N ALA A 192 -20.92 -2.32 -5.12
CA ALA A 192 -19.96 -2.09 -6.19
C ALA A 192 -18.71 -1.38 -5.68
N VAL A 193 -17.63 -1.50 -6.42
CA VAL A 193 -16.38 -0.78 -6.19
C VAL A 193 -15.88 -0.19 -7.51
N SER A 194 -15.32 1.01 -7.44
CA SER A 194 -14.53 1.62 -8.52
C SER A 194 -13.24 2.17 -7.95
N VAL A 195 -12.18 2.16 -8.76
CA VAL A 195 -10.86 2.62 -8.36
C VAL A 195 -10.36 3.73 -9.29
N HIS A 196 -9.85 4.80 -8.69
CA HIS A 196 -9.19 5.89 -9.38
C HIS A 196 -7.75 5.98 -8.90
N VAL A 197 -6.79 6.03 -9.81
CA VAL A 197 -5.37 6.10 -9.48
C VAL A 197 -4.74 7.29 -10.18
N GLY A 198 -4.08 8.14 -9.42
CA GLY A 198 -3.33 9.30 -9.91
C GLY A 198 -1.87 9.24 -9.51
N PRO A 199 -0.92 9.70 -10.35
CA PRO A 199 0.48 9.77 -9.97
C PRO A 199 0.68 10.70 -8.78
N ASP A 200 1.63 10.36 -7.92
CA ASP A 200 2.07 11.25 -6.84
C ASP A 200 3.24 12.12 -7.32
N SER A 201 3.08 13.44 -7.28
CA SER A 201 4.10 14.37 -7.79
C SER A 201 5.35 14.48 -6.90
N HIS A 202 5.27 13.99 -5.65
CA HIS A 202 6.35 14.08 -4.66
C HIS A 202 6.96 12.72 -4.30
N SER A 203 6.63 11.65 -5.03
CA SER A 203 7.23 10.33 -4.83
C SER A 203 7.42 9.61 -6.16
N ALA A 204 8.67 9.42 -6.53
CA ALA A 204 9.03 8.56 -7.65
C ALA A 204 8.48 7.14 -7.40
N GLY A 205 7.71 6.62 -8.35
CA GLY A 205 7.03 5.33 -8.18
C GLY A 205 5.85 5.34 -7.20
N GLY A 206 5.37 6.51 -6.77
CA GLY A 206 4.21 6.66 -5.90
C GLY A 206 2.94 6.98 -6.68
N VAL A 207 1.82 6.39 -6.27
CA VAL A 207 0.48 6.75 -6.74
C VAL A 207 -0.50 6.90 -5.58
N ASN A 208 -1.49 7.76 -5.75
CA ASN A 208 -2.61 7.93 -4.84
C ASN A 208 -3.81 7.17 -5.39
N VAL A 209 -4.33 6.24 -4.58
CA VAL A 209 -5.46 5.37 -4.93
C VAL A 209 -6.68 5.85 -4.16
N ARG A 210 -7.77 6.17 -4.89
CA ARG A 210 -9.10 6.40 -4.34
C ARG A 210 -10.00 5.22 -4.69
N ILE A 211 -10.65 4.65 -3.68
CA ILE A 211 -11.59 3.55 -3.76
C ILE A 211 -12.97 4.11 -3.42
N ASP A 212 -13.84 4.14 -4.41
CA ASP A 212 -15.25 4.52 -4.23
C ASP A 212 -16.08 3.24 -4.14
N THR A 213 -16.97 3.18 -3.14
CA THR A 213 -17.83 2.02 -2.91
C THR A 213 -19.30 2.41 -2.91
N ALA A 214 -20.14 1.50 -3.40
CA ALA A 214 -21.59 1.53 -3.21
C ALA A 214 -22.00 0.31 -2.40
N GLY A 215 -22.95 0.45 -1.46
CA GLY A 215 -23.46 -0.67 -0.66
C GLY A 215 -22.43 -1.33 0.26
N PHE A 216 -21.30 -0.67 0.53
CA PHE A 216 -20.21 -1.18 1.36
C PHE A 216 -19.65 -0.08 2.26
N ALA A 217 -19.39 -0.41 3.53
CA ALA A 217 -18.75 0.45 4.52
C ALA A 217 -17.44 -0.16 5.01
N PHE A 218 -16.38 0.65 5.03
CA PHE A 218 -15.13 0.25 5.67
C PHE A 218 -15.33 0.13 7.19
N ALA A 219 -14.95 -1.02 7.75
CA ALA A 219 -15.11 -1.36 9.16
C ALA A 219 -13.78 -1.86 9.76
N PRO A 220 -12.73 -1.03 9.82
CA PRO A 220 -11.40 -1.47 10.25
C PRO A 220 -11.34 -1.99 11.69
N ARG A 221 -12.25 -1.52 12.56
CA ARG A 221 -12.37 -2.02 13.94
C ARG A 221 -13.09 -3.36 14.06
N SER A 222 -13.68 -3.85 12.98
CA SER A 222 -14.41 -5.13 12.91
C SER A 222 -13.63 -6.22 12.17
N VAL A 223 -12.41 -5.93 11.68
CA VAL A 223 -11.55 -6.91 11.01
C VAL A 223 -11.21 -8.05 11.97
N ASN A 224 -11.21 -9.29 11.45
CA ASN A 224 -11.10 -10.54 12.22
C ASN A 224 -12.35 -10.86 13.07
N GLY A 225 -13.41 -10.07 12.97
CA GLY A 225 -14.70 -10.31 13.63
C GLY A 225 -15.67 -11.14 12.79
N GLU A 226 -16.92 -11.22 13.26
CA GLU A 226 -18.01 -11.86 12.52
C GLU A 226 -18.35 -11.08 11.24
N HIS A 227 -18.80 -11.83 10.22
CA HIS A 227 -19.32 -11.25 9.00
C HIS A 227 -20.56 -10.38 9.27
N VAL A 228 -20.51 -9.13 8.82
CA VAL A 228 -21.67 -8.23 8.74
C VAL A 228 -21.86 -7.87 7.28
N ALA A 229 -23.08 -8.06 6.75
CA ALA A 229 -23.36 -7.80 5.35
C ALA A 229 -23.14 -6.32 5.01
N GLY A 230 -22.32 -6.04 3.98
CA GLY A 230 -22.00 -4.67 3.59
C GLY A 230 -20.86 -4.02 4.36
N GLU A 231 -20.15 -4.74 5.22
CA GLU A 231 -19.02 -4.21 5.98
C GLU A 231 -17.73 -4.99 5.74
N GLY A 232 -16.59 -4.29 5.80
CA GLY A 232 -15.30 -4.96 5.82
C GLY A 232 -14.13 -4.06 5.47
N HIS A 233 -13.20 -4.60 4.68
CA HIS A 233 -12.03 -3.89 4.18
C HIS A 233 -11.77 -4.24 2.71
N ALA A 234 -10.95 -3.44 2.05
CA ALA A 234 -10.49 -3.78 0.70
C ALA A 234 -9.15 -4.51 0.75
N HIS A 235 -8.89 -5.35 -0.25
CA HIS A 235 -7.53 -5.78 -0.57
C HIS A 235 -7.07 -5.06 -1.84
N ILE A 236 -5.82 -4.61 -1.85
CA ILE A 236 -5.19 -3.99 -3.01
C ILE A 236 -4.08 -4.88 -3.54
N TYR A 237 -4.02 -4.99 -4.87
CA TYR A 237 -3.09 -5.83 -5.61
C TYR A 237 -2.39 -5.01 -6.70
N VAL A 238 -1.15 -5.37 -6.99
CA VAL A 238 -0.37 -4.85 -8.13
C VAL A 238 0.13 -6.04 -8.93
N GLU A 239 -0.17 -6.08 -10.23
CA GLU A 239 0.22 -7.20 -11.12
C GLU A 239 -0.18 -8.58 -10.54
N GLY A 240 -1.38 -8.65 -9.97
CA GLY A 240 -1.89 -9.86 -9.30
C GLY A 240 -1.31 -10.16 -7.91
N VAL A 241 -0.26 -9.48 -7.47
CA VAL A 241 0.36 -9.65 -6.15
C VAL A 241 -0.37 -8.81 -5.11
N LYS A 242 -0.81 -9.41 -4.00
CA LYS A 242 -1.45 -8.68 -2.90
C LYS A 242 -0.44 -7.78 -2.21
N ILE A 243 -0.71 -6.47 -2.18
CA ILE A 243 0.13 -5.50 -1.49
C ILE A 243 -0.30 -5.31 -0.04
N GLY A 244 -1.61 -5.27 0.23
CA GLY A 244 -2.09 -5.05 1.59
C GLY A 244 -3.59 -4.97 1.71
N ARG A 245 -4.03 -4.60 2.91
CA ARG A 245 -5.43 -4.27 3.22
C ARG A 245 -5.59 -2.75 3.21
N VAL A 246 -6.75 -2.28 2.78
CA VAL A 246 -7.12 -0.87 2.78
C VAL A 246 -8.35 -0.67 3.66
N TYR A 247 -8.21 0.24 4.62
CA TYR A 247 -9.16 0.47 5.72
C TYR A 247 -10.00 1.74 5.55
N GLY A 248 -9.92 2.37 4.39
CA GLY A 248 -10.65 3.58 4.04
C GLY A 248 -10.65 3.85 2.54
N PRO A 249 -11.24 4.97 2.11
CA PRO A 249 -11.39 5.30 0.69
C PRO A 249 -10.09 5.69 0.00
N TRP A 250 -9.02 6.00 0.74
CA TRP A 250 -7.76 6.47 0.18
C TRP A 250 -6.58 5.62 0.64
N PHE A 251 -5.64 5.37 -0.28
CA PHE A 251 -4.43 4.61 -0.02
C PHE A 251 -3.26 5.17 -0.82
N PHE A 252 -2.12 5.38 -0.15
CA PHE A 252 -0.85 5.68 -0.83
C PHE A 252 -0.18 4.36 -1.22
N LEU A 253 0.08 4.19 -2.51
CA LEU A 253 0.78 3.03 -3.03
C LEU A 253 2.15 3.48 -3.56
N GLY A 254 3.20 3.19 -2.79
CA GLY A 254 4.58 3.54 -3.11
C GLY A 254 5.38 2.38 -3.71
N GLY A 255 6.59 2.69 -4.21
CA GLY A 255 7.56 1.69 -4.63
C GLY A 255 7.24 0.99 -5.96
N LEU A 256 6.34 1.55 -6.77
CA LEU A 256 6.04 1.02 -8.09
C LEU A 256 7.18 1.31 -9.07
N THR A 257 7.52 0.32 -9.88
CA THR A 257 8.40 0.51 -11.03
C THR A 257 7.68 1.32 -12.11
N SER A 258 8.41 2.18 -12.83
CA SER A 258 7.85 3.03 -13.89
C SER A 258 7.26 2.19 -15.04
N GLY A 259 6.34 2.80 -15.78
CA GLY A 259 5.57 2.15 -16.85
C GLY A 259 4.14 1.81 -16.45
N GLU A 260 3.46 1.05 -17.30
CA GLU A 260 2.08 0.61 -17.03
C GLU A 260 2.07 -0.42 -15.89
N ARG A 261 1.18 -0.19 -14.93
CA ARG A 261 0.93 -1.08 -13.79
C ARG A 261 -0.55 -1.34 -13.62
N GLU A 262 -0.92 -2.61 -13.51
CA GLU A 262 -2.26 -3.01 -13.11
C GLU A 262 -2.43 -2.88 -11.60
N VAL A 263 -3.43 -2.13 -11.18
CA VAL A 263 -3.89 -2.03 -9.79
C VAL A 263 -5.29 -2.63 -9.72
N ARG A 264 -5.47 -3.64 -8.85
CA ARG A 264 -6.76 -4.29 -8.61
C ARG A 264 -7.16 -4.16 -7.15
N VAL A 265 -8.45 -3.93 -6.91
CA VAL A 265 -9.05 -3.81 -5.58
C VAL A 265 -10.22 -4.78 -5.47
N THR A 266 -10.29 -5.54 -4.38
CA THR A 266 -11.43 -6.42 -4.06
C THR A 266 -12.06 -6.00 -2.74
N LEU A 267 -13.38 -6.15 -2.59
CA LEU A 267 -14.07 -5.98 -1.31
C LEU A 267 -14.08 -7.30 -0.52
N THR A 268 -13.70 -7.23 0.74
CA THR A 268 -13.55 -8.36 1.65
C THR A 268 -14.33 -8.09 2.92
N SER A 269 -15.04 -9.08 3.44
CA SER A 269 -15.78 -8.96 4.69
C SER A 269 -14.88 -8.90 5.94
N ASN A 270 -15.48 -8.57 7.08
CA ASN A 270 -14.84 -8.60 8.41
C ASN A 270 -14.13 -9.93 8.73
N ALA A 271 -14.67 -11.05 8.23
CA ALA A 271 -14.16 -12.40 8.43
C ALA A 271 -13.17 -12.86 7.34
N HIS A 272 -12.62 -11.95 6.54
CA HIS A 272 -11.68 -12.19 5.43
C HIS A 272 -12.23 -12.96 4.22
N GLN A 273 -13.55 -13.15 4.14
CA GLN A 273 -14.19 -13.76 2.98
C GLN A 273 -14.41 -12.72 1.87
N PRO A 274 -14.11 -13.02 0.59
CA PRO A 274 -14.37 -12.11 -0.52
C PRO A 274 -15.88 -11.94 -0.71
N TYR A 275 -16.31 -10.71 -1.01
CA TYR A 275 -17.67 -10.48 -1.49
C TYR A 275 -17.80 -10.91 -2.96
N ALA A 276 -18.90 -11.59 -3.29
CA ALA A 276 -19.23 -11.96 -4.66
C ALA A 276 -20.68 -11.63 -4.99
N ALA A 277 -20.93 -11.18 -6.22
CA ALA A 277 -22.26 -11.00 -6.79
C ALA A 277 -22.42 -11.96 -7.98
N ASP A 278 -23.46 -12.79 -7.97
CA ASP A 278 -23.69 -13.82 -9.00
C ASP A 278 -22.48 -14.77 -9.19
N GLY A 279 -21.70 -14.99 -8.13
CA GLY A 279 -20.50 -15.83 -8.14
C GLY A 279 -19.21 -15.14 -8.60
N GLU A 280 -19.29 -13.88 -9.05
CA GLU A 280 -18.12 -13.09 -9.45
C GLU A 280 -17.67 -12.18 -8.29
N PRO A 281 -16.36 -12.08 -8.00
CA PRO A 281 -15.85 -11.17 -6.96
C PRO A 281 -16.26 -9.71 -7.21
N VAL A 282 -16.59 -9.00 -6.14
CA VAL A 282 -16.79 -7.54 -6.21
C VAL A 282 -15.42 -6.88 -6.22
N GLU A 283 -14.95 -6.55 -7.43
CA GLU A 283 -13.62 -5.98 -7.67
C GLU A 283 -13.60 -4.89 -8.74
N ALA A 284 -12.52 -4.11 -8.75
CA ALA A 284 -12.22 -3.14 -9.79
C ALA A 284 -10.73 -3.19 -10.14
N THR A 285 -10.43 -3.03 -11.42
CA THR A 285 -9.07 -3.04 -11.96
C THR A 285 -8.83 -1.83 -12.83
N VAL A 286 -7.66 -1.21 -12.70
CA VAL A 286 -7.22 -0.10 -13.54
C VAL A 286 -5.75 -0.27 -13.91
N VAL A 287 -5.40 0.13 -15.12
CA VAL A 287 -3.99 0.26 -15.54
C VAL A 287 -3.60 1.73 -15.39
N VAL A 288 -2.53 1.99 -14.65
CA VAL A 288 -1.97 3.32 -14.43
C VAL A 288 -0.57 3.42 -15.01
N ALA A 289 -0.25 4.55 -15.65
CA ALA A 289 1.11 4.87 -16.02
C ALA A 289 1.84 5.48 -14.83
N VAL A 290 2.81 4.74 -14.29
CA VAL A 290 3.72 5.23 -13.26
C VAL A 290 4.88 5.98 -13.94
N PRO A 291 5.12 7.25 -13.58
CA PRO A 291 6.16 8.08 -14.21
C PRO A 291 7.58 7.58 -13.96
#